data_AF-A0A9P5ZDW8-F1
#
_entry.id   AF-A0A9P5ZDW8-F1
#
_cell.length_a   1.000
_cell.length_b   1.000
_cell.length_c   1.000
_cell.angle_alpha   90.00
_cell.angle_beta   90.00
_cell.angle_gamma   90.00
#
_symmetry.space_group_name_H-M   'P 1'
#
loop_
_entity.id
_entity.type
_entity.pdbx_description
1 polymer ?
#
loop_
_entity_poly.entity_id
_entity_poly.type
_entity_poly.pdbx_seq_one_letter_code
_entity_poly.pdbx_strand_id
1 'polypeptide(L)'
;MLFQLILVASFLASTLAVPTPHDSYDDHSHNVRKALPDTWYQPRDHPVHTLFKRAPGDGTNYPAVGSPEWSAGYPTNAPDPNTLPAAWVVALNAAVAAGKIPNVPQSSNVPNENPVYPNGLNPNGPTVCSATYKCRIPGDIWDSPDGIFASSFDDGPSPLTPQLVDFLGGQNDTTTHFMIGTNILYYPTQFLSAFNAGHDIAVHTWTHPYMTTLSSLQIVGELGYTMKLIHDSTGGRVPRYWRPPYGDSDMRVRSIALEVFGLQTVVWNQDSEDWAGTPASIESALTKFLALPKTPGLIILEHEIASVTVNAFITAYPQIQAAGWKFMSLAKAVNNGATYQNAQSSTSDDVVKADIILGLSSTSSMSTSSTLTPTSSSTTSSSATTGTSSPTSTTTNQNLAPTTTPTSSGAALRATRILTLCGILSTAIFLFS
;
A
#
# COMPACT_ATOMS: atom_id res chain seq x y z
N MET A 1 16.43 52.45 60.02
CA MET A 1 15.96 53.74 59.45
C MET A 1 15.72 53.47 57.98
N LEU A 2 14.49 53.25 57.47
CA LEU A 2 13.20 53.93 57.65
C LEU A 2 13.00 55.10 56.66
N PHE A 3 12.31 54.82 55.55
CA PHE A 3 11.39 55.68 54.78
C PHE A 3 10.80 54.75 53.68
N GLN A 4 9.58 54.22 53.84
CA GLN A 4 8.31 54.81 53.39
C GLN A 4 8.35 55.28 51.92
N LEU A 5 7.77 54.56 50.93
CA LEU A 5 6.36 54.16 50.70
C LEU A 5 5.53 55.22 49.97
N ILE A 6 5.05 54.88 48.77
CA ILE A 6 3.82 55.38 48.13
C ILE A 6 3.31 54.26 47.22
N LEU A 7 2.01 53.97 47.27
CA LEU A 7 1.31 53.08 46.33
C LEU A 7 0.72 53.91 45.18
N VAL A 8 0.71 53.33 43.98
CA VAL A 8 -0.28 53.68 42.94
C VAL A 8 -0.87 52.38 42.43
N ALA A 9 -2.15 52.13 42.74
CA ALA A 9 -2.88 50.96 42.28
C ALA A 9 -3.66 51.30 41.00
N SER A 10 -3.34 50.63 39.89
CA SER A 10 -4.09 50.78 38.63
C SER A 10 -5.28 49.84 38.59
N PHE A 11 -6.47 50.35 38.89
CA PHE A 11 -7.73 49.68 38.57
C PHE A 11 -7.96 49.73 37.05
N LEU A 12 -8.05 48.56 36.41
CA LEU A 12 -8.85 48.38 35.19
C LEU A 12 -10.00 47.41 35.51
N ALA A 13 -11.17 47.66 34.92
CA ALA A 13 -12.41 47.04 35.36
C ALA A 13 -12.65 45.65 34.73
N SER A 14 -12.92 44.65 35.56
CA SER A 14 -13.46 43.36 35.14
C SER A 14 -14.92 43.52 34.70
N THR A 15 -15.18 43.43 33.39
CA THR A 15 -16.55 43.43 32.86
C THR A 15 -17.24 42.09 33.12
N LEU A 16 -18.23 42.08 34.02
CA LEU A 16 -19.12 40.94 34.20
C LEU A 16 -20.03 40.79 32.97
N ALA A 17 -19.90 39.67 32.27
CA ALA A 17 -20.87 39.23 31.25
C ALA A 17 -21.84 38.23 31.88
N VAL A 18 -23.15 38.54 31.83
CA VAL A 18 -24.22 37.62 32.28
C VAL A 18 -24.54 36.65 31.14
N PRO A 19 -24.66 35.33 31.39
CA PRO A 19 -25.04 34.38 30.36
C PRO A 19 -26.52 34.47 30.00
N THR A 20 -26.83 34.53 28.71
CA THR A 20 -28.18 34.29 28.14
C THR A 20 -28.10 33.25 27.01
N PRO A 21 -29.12 32.41 26.82
CA PRO A 21 -28.97 31.13 26.12
C PRO A 21 -29.32 31.19 24.62
N HIS A 22 -28.81 30.19 23.89
CA HIS A 22 -29.22 29.73 22.55
C HIS A 22 -29.41 30.80 21.45
N ASP A 23 -28.56 30.70 20.41
CA ASP A 23 -29.08 30.14 19.16
C ASP A 23 -28.02 29.25 18.50
N SER A 24 -28.46 28.16 17.87
CA SER A 24 -27.58 27.20 17.20
C SER A 24 -27.41 27.55 15.72
N TYR A 25 -26.18 27.88 15.32
CA TYR A 25 -25.79 27.94 13.91
C TYR A 25 -24.76 26.86 13.62
N ASP A 26 -25.20 25.82 12.91
CA ASP A 26 -24.33 24.81 12.32
C ASP A 26 -23.53 25.45 11.17
N ASP A 27 -22.25 25.79 11.43
CA ASP A 27 -21.30 26.11 10.36
C ASP A 27 -20.91 24.81 9.63
N HIS A 28 -21.82 24.36 8.76
CA HIS A 28 -21.53 23.33 7.77
C HIS A 28 -20.56 23.91 6.74
N SER A 29 -19.27 23.88 7.06
CA SER A 29 -18.16 24.23 6.18
C SER A 29 -18.13 23.32 4.93
N HIS A 30 -18.92 23.71 3.93
CA HIS A 30 -19.03 23.03 2.66
C HIS A 30 -17.66 23.05 1.96
N ASN A 31 -16.93 21.93 2.09
CA ASN A 31 -15.70 21.66 1.37
C ASN A 31 -16.01 21.44 -0.12
N VAL A 32 -16.18 22.55 -0.84
CA VAL A 32 -15.47 22.79 -2.10
C VAL A 32 -13.95 22.66 -1.86
N ARG A 33 -13.22 22.19 -2.86
CA ARG A 33 -11.95 21.45 -2.75
C ARG A 33 -11.26 21.40 -4.13
N LYS A 34 -10.21 22.17 -4.41
CA LYS A 34 -9.93 22.78 -5.74
C LYS A 34 -9.86 21.98 -7.09
N ALA A 35 -9.01 20.96 -7.28
CA ALA A 35 -8.84 20.19 -8.55
C ALA A 35 -7.95 18.92 -8.42
N LEU A 36 -8.03 17.95 -9.36
CA LEU A 36 -6.99 16.94 -9.61
C LEU A 36 -6.16 17.27 -10.88
N PRO A 37 -4.82 17.07 -10.87
CA PRO A 37 -3.96 17.21 -12.05
C PRO A 37 -3.80 15.91 -12.87
N ASP A 38 -3.58 16.05 -14.19
CA ASP A 38 -3.57 14.95 -15.18
C ASP A 38 -2.27 14.08 -15.22
N THR A 39 -1.45 14.13 -14.16
CA THR A 39 -0.10 13.56 -14.14
C THR A 39 0.22 12.85 -12.82
N TRP A 40 0.72 11.62 -12.92
CA TRP A 40 1.28 10.87 -11.78
C TRP A 40 2.74 11.27 -11.54
N TYR A 41 3.31 10.86 -10.40
CA TYR A 41 4.76 10.93 -10.15
C TYR A 41 5.57 9.97 -11.02
N GLN A 42 4.96 8.89 -11.52
CA GLN A 42 5.58 7.94 -12.44
C GLN A 42 5.32 8.31 -13.91
N PRO A 43 6.20 7.89 -14.85
CA PRO A 43 5.94 7.96 -16.28
C PRO A 43 4.61 7.28 -16.68
N ARG A 44 3.92 7.82 -17.69
CA ARG A 44 2.56 7.36 -18.11
C ARG A 44 2.51 5.90 -18.62
N ASP A 45 3.66 5.34 -18.97
CA ASP A 45 3.89 3.96 -19.41
C ASP A 45 4.20 2.99 -18.25
N HIS A 46 4.32 3.47 -17.01
CA HIS A 46 4.59 2.63 -15.85
C HIS A 46 3.41 1.66 -15.58
N PRO A 47 3.64 0.34 -15.39
CA PRO A 47 2.60 -0.71 -15.37
C PRO A 47 1.40 -0.41 -14.48
N VAL A 48 1.65 0.18 -13.31
CA VAL A 48 0.67 0.58 -12.30
C VAL A 48 -0.56 1.31 -12.86
N HIS A 49 -0.39 2.16 -13.90
CA HIS A 49 -1.46 2.93 -14.53
C HIS A 49 -2.55 2.04 -15.15
N THR A 50 -2.19 0.81 -15.55
CA THR A 50 -3.09 -0.16 -16.17
C THR A 50 -3.69 -1.13 -15.17
N LEU A 51 -3.01 -1.38 -14.04
CA LEU A 51 -3.41 -2.35 -13.03
C LEU A 51 -4.28 -1.73 -11.92
N PHE A 52 -4.05 -0.47 -11.58
CA PHE A 52 -4.76 0.27 -10.54
C PHE A 52 -5.26 1.61 -11.10
N LYS A 53 -6.58 1.76 -11.21
CA LYS A 53 -7.20 2.98 -11.76
C LYS A 53 -7.32 4.04 -10.67
N ARG A 54 -6.77 5.23 -10.91
CA ARG A 54 -7.20 6.47 -10.25
C ARG A 54 -8.45 7.04 -10.93
N ALA A 55 -9.23 7.82 -10.18
CA ALA A 55 -9.87 9.05 -10.67
C ALA A 55 -10.36 9.91 -9.48
N PRO A 56 -10.79 11.17 -9.70
CA PRO A 56 -11.44 12.00 -8.67
C PRO A 56 -12.86 11.48 -8.39
N GLY A 57 -12.97 10.41 -7.60
CA GLY A 57 -14.20 9.61 -7.52
C GLY A 57 -14.37 8.78 -8.79
N ASP A 58 -13.56 7.73 -8.92
CA ASP A 58 -13.40 6.82 -10.08
C ASP A 58 -14.63 6.00 -10.51
N GLY A 59 -15.84 6.36 -10.05
CA GLY A 59 -17.06 5.57 -10.21
C GLY A 59 -17.07 4.26 -9.41
N THR A 60 -15.98 3.92 -8.72
CA THR A 60 -15.84 2.73 -7.89
C THR A 60 -16.21 3.09 -6.47
N ASN A 61 -17.45 2.79 -6.09
CA ASN A 61 -17.86 2.87 -4.70
C ASN A 61 -17.18 1.74 -3.92
N TYR A 62 -15.96 1.98 -3.42
CA TYR A 62 -15.23 1.06 -2.55
C TYR A 62 -16.12 0.67 -1.36
N PRO A 63 -16.47 -0.62 -1.18
CA PRO A 63 -17.31 -1.00 -0.06
C PRO A 63 -16.59 -0.76 1.27
N ALA A 64 -17.35 -0.50 2.34
CA ALA A 64 -16.78 -0.13 3.63
C ALA A 64 -15.80 -1.21 4.14
N VAL A 65 -14.61 -0.79 4.53
CA VAL A 65 -13.54 -1.67 5.01
C VAL A 65 -14.04 -2.50 6.20
N GLY A 66 -13.95 -3.83 6.09
CA GLY A 66 -14.52 -4.79 7.04
C GLY A 66 -15.95 -5.26 6.74
N SER A 67 -16.63 -4.78 5.68
CA SER A 67 -17.98 -5.26 5.31
C SER A 67 -17.96 -6.61 4.57
N PRO A 68 -19.10 -7.32 4.49
CA PRO A 68 -19.24 -8.51 3.65
C PRO A 68 -18.95 -8.24 2.17
N GLU A 69 -19.40 -7.08 1.66
CA GLU A 69 -19.22 -6.68 0.26
C GLU A 69 -17.75 -6.34 -0.05
N TRP A 70 -17.04 -5.76 0.92
CA TRP A 70 -15.59 -5.50 0.81
C TRP A 70 -14.81 -6.82 0.80
N SER A 71 -15.03 -7.68 1.80
CA SER A 71 -14.30 -8.94 1.96
C SER A 71 -14.59 -9.97 0.86
N ALA A 72 -15.79 -9.95 0.27
CA ALA A 72 -16.14 -10.80 -0.89
C ALA A 72 -15.33 -10.50 -2.17
N GLY A 73 -14.61 -9.37 -2.24
CA GLY A 73 -13.74 -9.04 -3.37
C GLY A 73 -12.40 -9.81 -3.41
N TYR A 74 -12.12 -10.66 -2.40
CA TYR A 74 -10.78 -11.18 -2.12
C TYR A 74 -10.75 -12.68 -1.79
N PRO A 75 -9.66 -13.41 -2.14
CA PRO A 75 -9.54 -14.84 -1.85
C PRO A 75 -9.24 -15.08 -0.37
N THR A 76 -10.04 -15.90 0.31
CA THR A 76 -9.88 -16.19 1.76
C THR A 76 -8.69 -17.09 2.11
N ASN A 77 -7.91 -17.52 1.12
CA ASN A 77 -6.76 -18.41 1.21
C ASN A 77 -5.70 -17.95 0.18
N ALA A 78 -4.62 -18.72 -0.02
CA ALA A 78 -3.63 -18.47 -1.06
C ALA A 78 -4.28 -18.29 -2.45
N PRO A 79 -3.90 -17.28 -3.26
CA PRO A 79 -4.57 -17.00 -4.52
C PRO A 79 -4.38 -18.10 -5.56
N ASP A 80 -5.46 -18.53 -6.21
CA ASP A 80 -5.39 -19.52 -7.28
C ASP A 80 -4.80 -18.86 -8.56
N PRO A 81 -3.64 -19.34 -9.07
CA PRO A 81 -3.00 -18.76 -10.24
C PRO A 81 -3.84 -18.84 -11.53
N ASN A 82 -4.90 -19.65 -11.55
CA ASN A 82 -5.81 -19.81 -12.70
C ASN A 82 -6.95 -18.78 -12.72
N THR A 83 -7.20 -18.05 -11.63
CA THR A 83 -8.31 -17.08 -11.50
C THR A 83 -7.85 -15.63 -11.30
N LEU A 84 -6.56 -15.36 -11.47
CA LEU A 84 -5.97 -14.02 -11.34
C LEU A 84 -6.57 -13.01 -12.34
N PRO A 85 -6.70 -11.72 -11.97
CA PRO A 85 -7.07 -10.64 -12.89
C PRO A 85 -6.22 -10.66 -14.17
N ALA A 86 -6.89 -10.74 -15.33
CA ALA A 86 -6.22 -10.90 -16.62
C ALA A 86 -5.18 -9.81 -16.93
N ALA A 87 -5.37 -8.59 -16.41
CA ALA A 87 -4.40 -7.50 -16.54
C ALA A 87 -3.04 -7.82 -15.88
N TRP A 88 -3.03 -8.49 -14.72
CA TRP A 88 -1.79 -8.89 -14.05
C TRP A 88 -1.07 -10.01 -14.83
N VAL A 89 -1.82 -10.96 -15.39
CA VAL A 89 -1.29 -12.03 -16.24
C VAL A 89 -0.71 -11.46 -17.54
N VAL A 90 -1.38 -10.50 -18.16
CA VAL A 90 -0.88 -9.78 -19.35
C VAL A 90 0.38 -8.98 -19.03
N ALA A 91 0.44 -8.28 -17.90
CA ALA A 91 1.63 -7.54 -17.47
C ALA A 91 2.83 -8.47 -17.20
N LEU A 92 2.63 -9.60 -16.52
CA LEU A 92 3.67 -10.63 -16.35
C LEU A 92 4.17 -11.15 -17.69
N ASN A 93 3.26 -11.52 -18.59
CA ASN A 93 3.62 -12.04 -19.93
C ASN A 93 4.37 -11.00 -20.76
N ALA A 94 4.01 -9.72 -20.66
CA ALA A 94 4.72 -8.62 -21.32
C ALA A 94 6.14 -8.43 -20.75
N ALA A 95 6.31 -8.46 -19.42
CA ALA A 95 7.62 -8.37 -18.78
C ALA A 95 8.54 -9.58 -19.12
N VAL A 96 7.97 -10.79 -19.20
CA VAL A 96 8.68 -12.00 -19.66
C VAL A 96 9.08 -11.86 -21.14
N ALA A 97 8.16 -11.45 -22.02
CA ALA A 97 8.44 -11.26 -23.45
C ALA A 97 9.47 -10.16 -23.73
N ALA A 98 9.53 -9.13 -22.89
CA ALA A 98 10.55 -8.08 -22.91
C ALA A 98 11.89 -8.50 -22.27
N GLY A 99 12.04 -9.76 -21.83
CA GLY A 99 13.27 -10.30 -21.24
C GLY A 99 13.59 -9.78 -19.84
N LYS A 100 12.65 -9.10 -19.17
CA LYS A 100 12.87 -8.42 -17.88
C LYS A 100 12.70 -9.31 -16.65
N ILE A 101 12.05 -10.47 -16.80
CA ILE A 101 11.89 -11.47 -15.75
C ILE A 101 12.93 -12.59 -15.97
N PRO A 102 13.98 -12.70 -15.13
CA PRO A 102 14.96 -13.76 -15.28
C PRO A 102 14.36 -15.15 -15.04
N ASN A 103 14.80 -16.14 -15.82
CA ASN A 103 14.35 -17.52 -15.69
C ASN A 103 15.08 -18.25 -14.54
N VAL A 104 14.82 -17.83 -13.30
CA VAL A 104 15.28 -18.55 -12.09
C VAL A 104 14.29 -19.68 -11.80
N PRO A 105 14.73 -20.95 -11.70
CA PRO A 105 13.84 -22.05 -11.33
C PRO A 105 13.38 -21.90 -9.88
N GLN A 106 12.21 -22.47 -9.56
CA GLN A 106 11.71 -22.54 -8.19
C GLN A 106 12.71 -23.24 -7.27
N SER A 107 12.90 -22.70 -6.07
CA SER A 107 13.67 -23.33 -5.00
C SER A 107 12.86 -24.45 -4.33
N SER A 108 13.55 -25.36 -3.63
CA SER A 108 12.90 -26.27 -2.69
C SER A 108 12.85 -25.66 -1.29
N ASN A 109 11.68 -25.71 -0.66
CA ASN A 109 11.51 -25.44 0.77
C ASN A 109 11.92 -26.68 1.60
N VAL A 110 12.74 -26.47 2.63
CA VAL A 110 12.85 -27.40 3.76
C VAL A 110 12.64 -26.57 5.03
N PRO A 111 11.71 -26.94 5.94
CA PRO A 111 11.37 -26.09 7.09
C PRO A 111 12.58 -25.78 7.99
N ASN A 112 12.82 -24.49 8.23
CA ASN A 112 13.95 -23.93 8.97
C ASN A 112 15.32 -24.04 8.26
N GLU A 113 15.35 -24.30 6.95
CA GLU A 113 16.57 -24.24 6.13
C GLU A 113 16.47 -23.15 5.06
N ASN A 114 17.62 -22.67 4.57
CA ASN A 114 17.67 -21.71 3.47
C ASN A 114 17.20 -22.35 2.15
N PRO A 115 16.56 -21.59 1.23
CA PRO A 115 16.08 -22.13 -0.04
C PRO A 115 17.21 -22.73 -0.87
N VAL A 116 17.02 -23.96 -1.36
CA VAL A 116 18.00 -24.65 -2.21
C VAL A 116 17.56 -24.56 -3.67
N TYR A 117 18.44 -24.10 -4.54
CA TYR A 117 18.16 -23.92 -5.96
C TYR A 117 18.62 -25.15 -6.76
N PRO A 118 17.81 -25.67 -7.70
CA PRO A 118 18.15 -26.88 -8.45
C PRO A 118 19.35 -26.66 -9.39
N ASN A 119 19.87 -27.77 -9.92
CA ASN A 119 21.00 -27.81 -10.87
C ASN A 119 22.32 -27.21 -10.35
N GLY A 120 22.48 -27.03 -9.03
CA GLY A 120 23.69 -26.47 -8.43
C GLY A 120 23.85 -24.96 -8.66
N LEU A 121 22.75 -24.24 -8.91
CA LEU A 121 22.77 -22.79 -9.03
C LEU A 121 23.24 -22.14 -7.72
N ASN A 122 24.34 -21.38 -7.80
CA ASN A 122 24.85 -20.62 -6.66
C ASN A 122 23.83 -19.54 -6.24
N PRO A 123 23.31 -19.55 -5.00
CA PRO A 123 22.36 -18.54 -4.53
C PRO A 123 22.96 -17.13 -4.52
N ASN A 124 24.27 -17.00 -4.31
CA ASN A 124 25.01 -15.74 -4.40
C ASN A 124 25.60 -15.48 -5.81
N GLY A 125 25.22 -16.28 -6.81
CA GLY A 125 25.54 -16.05 -8.20
C GLY A 125 24.62 -15.00 -8.85
N PRO A 126 25.07 -14.30 -9.91
CA PRO A 126 24.33 -13.18 -10.51
C PRO A 126 22.98 -13.58 -11.13
N THR A 127 22.77 -14.86 -11.43
CA THR A 127 21.48 -15.39 -11.91
C THR A 127 20.41 -15.43 -10.82
N VAL A 128 20.80 -15.67 -9.57
CA VAL A 128 19.86 -15.92 -8.45
C VAL A 128 19.84 -14.75 -7.48
N CYS A 129 21.01 -14.32 -7.01
CA CYS A 129 21.24 -13.32 -5.96
C CYS A 129 20.16 -13.34 -4.86
N SER A 130 20.12 -14.44 -4.11
CA SER A 130 19.11 -14.68 -3.09
C SER A 130 19.31 -13.78 -1.87
N ALA A 131 18.26 -13.07 -1.47
CA ALA A 131 18.30 -12.18 -0.30
C ALA A 131 18.39 -12.96 1.02
N THR A 132 17.93 -14.21 1.10
CA THR A 132 18.12 -15.08 2.27
C THR A 132 19.61 -15.32 2.54
N TYR A 133 20.40 -15.50 1.48
CA TYR A 133 21.86 -15.64 1.53
C TYR A 133 22.59 -14.28 1.58
N LYS A 134 21.84 -13.19 1.84
CA LYS A 134 22.28 -11.79 1.95
C LYS A 134 22.98 -11.24 0.70
N CYS A 135 22.70 -11.79 -0.49
CA CYS A 135 23.13 -11.18 -1.74
C CYS A 135 22.40 -9.86 -1.97
N ARG A 136 23.17 -8.78 -2.17
CA ARG A 136 22.64 -7.42 -2.42
C ARG A 136 22.79 -7.06 -3.89
N ILE A 137 21.76 -6.43 -4.46
CA ILE A 137 21.75 -5.93 -5.85
C ILE A 137 21.19 -4.49 -5.89
N PRO A 138 21.69 -3.60 -6.79
CA PRO A 138 21.09 -2.29 -6.98
C PRO A 138 19.59 -2.37 -7.29
N GLY A 139 18.78 -1.62 -6.54
CA GLY A 139 17.31 -1.61 -6.64
C GLY A 139 16.61 -2.19 -5.41
N ASP A 140 17.24 -3.16 -4.72
CA ASP A 140 16.76 -3.64 -3.42
C ASP A 140 17.24 -2.69 -2.30
N ILE A 141 16.35 -2.35 -1.38
CA ILE A 141 16.61 -1.44 -0.25
C ILE A 141 17.06 -2.26 0.97
N TRP A 142 18.37 -2.29 1.18
CA TRP A 142 19.02 -2.98 2.30
C TRP A 142 19.41 -2.07 3.46
N ASP A 143 19.62 -0.79 3.19
CA ASP A 143 20.21 0.17 4.11
C ASP A 143 19.43 1.50 4.08
N SER A 144 19.41 2.21 5.21
CA SER A 144 18.84 3.56 5.31
C SER A 144 19.92 4.63 5.06
N PRO A 145 19.58 5.89 4.73
CA PRO A 145 20.57 6.96 4.67
C PRO A 145 21.28 7.19 6.01
N ASP A 146 22.53 7.66 5.95
CA ASP A 146 23.40 7.84 7.12
C ASP A 146 22.71 8.58 8.29
N GLY A 147 22.90 8.05 9.50
CA GLY A 147 22.33 8.59 10.73
C GLY A 147 20.82 8.34 10.95
N ILE A 148 20.11 7.71 10.00
CA ILE A 148 18.69 7.38 10.15
C ILE A 148 18.52 5.98 10.75
N PHE A 149 17.60 5.86 11.71
CA PHE A 149 17.03 4.61 12.21
C PHE A 149 15.65 4.47 11.54
N ALA A 150 15.57 3.64 10.49
CA ALA A 150 14.33 3.36 9.78
C ALA A 150 13.58 2.21 10.47
N SER A 151 12.51 2.55 11.19
CA SER A 151 11.61 1.57 11.80
C SER A 151 10.64 1.00 10.76
N SER A 152 10.39 -0.30 10.89
CA SER A 152 9.37 -1.02 10.14
C SER A 152 8.93 -2.26 10.93
N PHE A 153 7.65 -2.63 10.81
CA PHE A 153 7.08 -3.82 11.45
C PHE A 153 6.42 -4.74 10.44
N ASP A 154 6.65 -6.03 10.57
CA ASP A 154 6.15 -7.09 9.70
C ASP A 154 4.97 -7.86 10.35
N ASP A 155 4.38 -8.77 9.58
CA ASP A 155 3.22 -9.64 9.90
C ASP A 155 1.90 -8.95 10.29
N GLY A 156 1.85 -7.62 10.24
CA GLY A 156 0.65 -6.84 10.56
C GLY A 156 -0.52 -7.00 9.57
N PRO A 157 -1.67 -6.37 9.87
CA PRO A 157 -2.05 -5.81 11.17
C PRO A 157 -2.33 -6.92 12.19
N SER A 158 -2.27 -6.58 13.47
CA SER A 158 -2.55 -7.50 14.58
C SER A 158 -3.41 -6.81 15.66
N PRO A 159 -3.91 -7.55 16.68
CA PRO A 159 -4.56 -6.94 17.84
C PRO A 159 -3.70 -5.93 18.62
N LEU A 160 -2.37 -5.91 18.40
CA LEU A 160 -1.40 -5.02 19.04
C LEU A 160 -1.08 -3.77 18.21
N THR A 161 -1.44 -3.73 16.92
CA THR A 161 -1.25 -2.55 16.05
C THR A 161 -1.74 -1.25 16.70
N PRO A 162 -2.93 -1.19 17.35
CA PRO A 162 -3.36 0.04 18.04
C PRO A 162 -2.41 0.48 19.16
N GLN A 163 -1.83 -0.45 19.95
CA GLN A 163 -0.89 -0.11 21.02
C GLN A 163 0.39 0.53 20.46
N LEU A 164 0.92 -0.02 19.36
CA LEU A 164 2.11 0.50 18.68
C LEU A 164 1.84 1.88 18.04
N VAL A 165 0.67 2.03 17.42
CA VAL A 165 0.22 3.28 16.79
C VAL A 165 -0.02 4.38 17.83
N ASP A 166 -0.77 4.11 18.90
CA ASP A 166 -1.05 5.07 19.96
C ASP A 166 0.24 5.53 20.67
N PHE A 167 1.20 4.62 20.87
CA PHE A 167 2.50 4.96 21.43
C PHE A 167 3.29 5.91 20.52
N LEU A 168 3.47 5.55 19.24
CA LEU A 168 4.22 6.35 18.28
C LEU A 168 3.56 7.72 18.04
N GLY A 169 2.23 7.76 17.94
CA GLY A 169 1.46 9.01 17.89
C GLY A 169 1.71 9.91 19.11
N GLY A 170 1.84 9.32 20.30
CA GLY A 170 2.24 10.02 21.52
C GLY A 170 3.65 10.62 21.49
N GLN A 171 4.53 10.17 20.59
CA GLN A 171 5.86 10.75 20.34
C GLN A 171 5.85 11.77 19.18
N ASN A 172 4.76 11.87 18.42
CA ASN A 172 4.64 12.52 17.10
C ASN A 172 5.41 11.79 15.97
N ASP A 173 5.68 10.49 16.16
CA ASP A 173 6.41 9.64 15.23
C ASP A 173 5.47 8.64 14.53
N THR A 174 5.99 7.96 13.49
CA THR A 174 5.25 6.95 12.70
C THR A 174 6.21 5.86 12.22
N THR A 175 5.69 4.68 11.88
CA THR A 175 6.48 3.56 11.33
C THR A 175 5.89 3.02 10.02
N THR A 176 6.61 2.11 9.36
CA THR A 176 6.16 1.43 8.13
C THR A 176 5.73 0.00 8.43
N HIS A 177 4.45 -0.30 8.21
CA HIS A 177 3.88 -1.62 8.43
C HIS A 177 3.88 -2.41 7.12
N PHE A 178 4.64 -3.51 7.07
CA PHE A 178 4.57 -4.50 6.01
C PHE A 178 3.46 -5.49 6.38
N MET A 179 2.28 -5.31 5.77
CA MET A 179 1.07 -6.03 6.17
C MET A 179 0.74 -7.21 5.25
N ILE A 180 0.32 -8.32 5.85
CA ILE A 180 -0.15 -9.54 5.17
C ILE A 180 -1.61 -9.34 4.74
N GLY A 181 -1.93 -9.66 3.49
CA GLY A 181 -3.26 -9.48 2.91
C GLY A 181 -4.40 -10.14 3.69
N THR A 182 -4.25 -11.41 4.10
CA THR A 182 -5.26 -12.08 4.94
C THR A 182 -5.40 -11.47 6.33
N ASN A 183 -4.34 -10.86 6.89
CA ASN A 183 -4.41 -10.22 8.20
C ASN A 183 -5.19 -8.90 8.11
N ILE A 184 -5.07 -8.15 7.01
CA ILE A 184 -5.91 -6.97 6.74
C ILE A 184 -7.40 -7.36 6.65
N LEU A 185 -7.73 -8.48 5.97
CA LEU A 185 -9.11 -8.98 5.92
C LEU A 185 -9.67 -9.38 7.30
N TYR A 186 -8.83 -9.90 8.19
CA TYR A 186 -9.25 -10.42 9.49
C TYR A 186 -9.23 -9.35 10.61
N TYR A 187 -8.36 -8.34 10.51
CA TYR A 187 -8.22 -7.21 11.44
C TYR A 187 -8.42 -5.84 10.74
N PRO A 188 -9.56 -5.60 10.06
CA PRO A 188 -9.79 -4.38 9.28
C PRO A 188 -9.79 -3.10 10.14
N THR A 189 -10.22 -3.18 11.40
CA THR A 189 -10.20 -2.04 12.33
C THR A 189 -8.77 -1.63 12.67
N GLN A 190 -7.87 -2.60 12.82
CA GLN A 190 -6.47 -2.38 13.19
C GLN A 190 -5.64 -1.89 11.99
N PHE A 191 -5.96 -2.37 10.79
CA PHE A 191 -5.51 -1.75 9.53
C PHE A 191 -5.89 -0.27 9.46
N LEU A 192 -7.17 0.05 9.71
CA LEU A 192 -7.68 1.42 9.68
C LEU A 192 -7.06 2.30 10.78
N SER A 193 -6.77 1.78 11.98
CA SER A 193 -6.12 2.59 13.02
C SER A 193 -4.71 3.03 12.61
N ALA A 194 -3.90 2.13 12.05
CA ALA A 194 -2.57 2.50 11.54
C ALA A 194 -2.67 3.50 10.36
N PHE A 195 -3.51 3.20 9.38
CA PHE A 195 -3.65 4.05 8.19
C PHE A 195 -4.16 5.46 8.53
N ASN A 196 -5.21 5.56 9.35
CA ASN A 196 -5.81 6.85 9.74
C ASN A 196 -4.91 7.67 10.67
N ALA A 197 -4.01 7.03 11.43
CA ALA A 197 -2.98 7.70 12.22
C ALA A 197 -1.80 8.22 11.38
N GLY A 198 -1.78 8.01 10.06
CA GLY A 198 -0.73 8.50 9.17
C GLY A 198 0.55 7.65 9.15
N HIS A 199 0.45 6.40 9.60
CA HIS A 199 1.51 5.40 9.39
C HIS A 199 1.58 5.00 7.91
N ASP A 200 2.72 4.41 7.53
CA ASP A 200 3.00 4.04 6.15
C ASP A 200 2.70 2.55 5.94
N ILE A 201 1.89 2.21 4.93
CA ILE A 201 1.44 0.83 4.71
C ILE A 201 2.11 0.24 3.45
N ALA A 202 2.73 -0.92 3.61
CA ALA A 202 3.51 -1.64 2.60
C ALA A 202 3.07 -3.12 2.50
N VAL A 203 3.52 -3.82 1.44
CA VAL A 203 3.06 -5.17 1.09
C VAL A 203 3.92 -6.26 1.73
N HIS A 204 3.29 -7.22 2.41
CA HIS A 204 3.95 -8.43 2.93
C HIS A 204 3.27 -9.71 2.43
N THR A 205 3.02 -9.78 1.11
CA THR A 205 2.31 -10.89 0.43
C THR A 205 0.87 -11.10 0.91
N TRP A 206 0.17 -12.12 0.39
CA TRP A 206 -1.22 -12.42 0.74
C TRP A 206 -1.29 -13.38 1.93
N THR A 207 -0.41 -14.40 1.96
CA THR A 207 -0.42 -15.50 2.94
C THR A 207 0.91 -15.80 3.63
N HIS A 208 1.91 -14.92 3.50
CA HIS A 208 3.27 -15.11 4.02
C HIS A 208 3.99 -16.42 3.56
N PRO A 209 4.04 -16.75 2.26
CA PRO A 209 4.76 -17.92 1.75
C PRO A 209 6.23 -17.63 1.43
N TYR A 210 7.04 -18.69 1.35
CA TYR A 210 8.40 -18.64 0.79
C TYR A 210 8.33 -18.38 -0.73
N MET A 211 8.52 -17.12 -1.14
CA MET A 211 8.26 -16.65 -2.50
C MET A 211 9.13 -17.28 -3.59
N THR A 212 10.37 -17.71 -3.32
CA THR A 212 11.22 -18.34 -4.35
C THR A 212 10.77 -19.77 -4.68
N THR A 213 9.98 -20.38 -3.79
CA THR A 213 9.38 -21.71 -3.98
C THR A 213 8.15 -21.67 -4.89
N LEU A 214 7.57 -20.49 -5.10
CA LEU A 214 6.33 -20.27 -5.87
C LEU A 214 6.57 -20.09 -7.36
N SER A 215 5.59 -20.50 -8.18
CA SER A 215 5.57 -20.16 -9.61
C SER A 215 5.31 -18.66 -9.82
N SER A 216 5.67 -18.13 -10.99
CA SER A 216 5.55 -16.70 -11.29
C SER A 216 4.12 -16.16 -11.22
N LEU A 217 3.11 -16.98 -11.52
CA LEU A 217 1.70 -16.60 -11.35
C LEU A 217 1.28 -16.55 -9.88
N GLN A 218 1.74 -17.50 -9.05
CA GLN A 218 1.47 -17.46 -7.61
C GLN A 218 2.10 -16.22 -6.94
N ILE A 219 3.33 -15.85 -7.32
CA ILE A 219 3.97 -14.59 -6.90
C ILE A 219 3.12 -13.37 -7.30
N VAL A 220 2.57 -13.36 -8.52
CA VAL A 220 1.69 -12.28 -9.00
C VAL A 220 0.38 -12.21 -8.18
N GLY A 221 -0.18 -13.35 -7.77
CA GLY A 221 -1.32 -13.38 -6.86
C GLY A 221 -0.99 -12.82 -5.48
N GLU A 222 0.07 -13.33 -4.85
CA GLU A 222 0.52 -12.95 -3.50
C GLU A 222 0.82 -11.45 -3.37
N LEU A 223 1.45 -10.84 -4.37
CA LEU A 223 1.71 -9.39 -4.37
C LEU A 223 0.46 -8.59 -4.78
N GLY A 224 -0.21 -9.01 -5.84
CA GLY A 224 -1.29 -8.27 -6.48
C GLY A 224 -2.54 -8.13 -5.60
N TYR A 225 -2.95 -9.19 -4.89
CA TYR A 225 -4.13 -9.10 -4.02
C TYR A 225 -3.90 -8.23 -2.79
N THR A 226 -2.69 -8.24 -2.19
CA THR A 226 -2.37 -7.36 -1.05
C THR A 226 -2.27 -5.90 -1.49
N MET A 227 -1.64 -5.62 -2.63
CA MET A 227 -1.67 -4.28 -3.23
C MET A 227 -3.10 -3.80 -3.51
N LYS A 228 -3.95 -4.65 -4.09
CA LYS A 228 -5.35 -4.31 -4.38
C LYS A 228 -6.12 -4.04 -3.08
N LEU A 229 -5.95 -4.88 -2.07
CA LEU A 229 -6.64 -4.70 -0.79
C LEU A 229 -6.24 -3.39 -0.11
N ILE A 230 -4.95 -3.06 -0.09
CA ILE A 230 -4.48 -1.77 0.43
C ILE A 230 -5.03 -0.62 -0.42
N HIS A 231 -4.94 -0.70 -1.75
CA HIS A 231 -5.46 0.32 -2.69
C HIS A 231 -6.93 0.63 -2.43
N ASP A 232 -7.80 -0.38 -2.51
CA ASP A 232 -9.24 -0.24 -2.34
C ASP A 232 -9.61 0.26 -0.94
N SER A 233 -8.87 -0.15 0.09
CA SER A 233 -9.14 0.19 1.50
C SER A 233 -8.58 1.55 1.94
N THR A 234 -7.79 2.23 1.10
CA THR A 234 -7.12 3.52 1.42
C THR A 234 -7.56 4.69 0.52
N GLY A 235 -8.64 4.50 -0.26
CA GLY A 235 -9.11 5.48 -1.24
C GLY A 235 -8.20 5.58 -2.46
N GLY A 236 -7.61 4.46 -2.89
CA GLY A 236 -6.83 4.35 -4.13
C GLY A 236 -5.32 4.55 -3.98
N ARG A 237 -4.72 4.42 -2.80
CA ARG A 237 -3.25 4.57 -2.63
C ARG A 237 -2.51 3.28 -2.97
N VAL A 238 -1.56 3.34 -3.90
CA VAL A 238 -0.82 2.16 -4.37
C VAL A 238 0.53 2.04 -3.62
N PRO A 239 0.80 0.97 -2.85
CA PRO A 239 2.07 0.82 -2.13
C PRO A 239 3.31 0.88 -3.06
N ARG A 240 4.37 1.60 -2.66
CA ARG A 240 5.67 1.56 -3.35
C ARG A 240 6.55 0.39 -2.91
N TYR A 241 6.37 -0.07 -1.66
CA TYR A 241 7.29 -1.00 -1.02
C TYR A 241 6.66 -2.36 -0.74
N TRP A 242 7.48 -3.40 -0.85
CA TRP A 242 7.18 -4.74 -0.34
C TRP A 242 8.39 -5.33 0.37
N ARG A 243 8.15 -6.25 1.29
CA ARG A 243 9.21 -7.03 1.95
C ARG A 243 8.90 -8.53 1.77
N PRO A 244 9.87 -9.36 1.37
CA PRO A 244 9.66 -10.80 1.25
C PRO A 244 9.59 -11.47 2.63
N PRO A 245 8.56 -12.31 2.87
CA PRO A 245 8.53 -13.29 3.97
C PRO A 245 9.87 -14.02 4.11
N TYR A 246 10.38 -14.16 5.33
CA TYR A 246 11.65 -14.84 5.64
C TYR A 246 12.90 -14.26 4.92
N GLY A 247 12.79 -13.08 4.29
CA GLY A 247 13.82 -12.54 3.40
C GLY A 247 13.92 -13.30 2.06
N ASP A 248 12.98 -14.19 1.76
CA ASP A 248 13.03 -15.10 0.61
C ASP A 248 12.67 -14.38 -0.70
N SER A 249 13.70 -13.91 -1.40
CA SER A 249 13.59 -13.41 -2.77
C SER A 249 14.81 -13.77 -3.60
N ASP A 250 14.58 -14.03 -4.89
CA ASP A 250 15.59 -14.19 -5.93
C ASP A 250 15.36 -13.14 -7.04
N MET A 251 16.23 -13.13 -8.06
CA MET A 251 16.11 -12.24 -9.22
C MET A 251 14.76 -12.30 -9.94
N ARG A 252 14.10 -13.46 -10.01
CA ARG A 252 12.78 -13.61 -10.63
C ARG A 252 11.70 -13.01 -9.73
N VAL A 253 11.72 -13.28 -8.43
CA VAL A 253 10.74 -12.71 -7.48
C VAL A 253 10.79 -11.18 -7.48
N ARG A 254 11.98 -10.57 -7.33
CA ARG A 254 12.12 -9.10 -7.34
C ARG A 254 11.80 -8.47 -8.69
N SER A 255 12.18 -9.10 -9.81
CA SER A 255 11.77 -8.62 -11.13
C SER A 255 10.25 -8.66 -11.32
N ILE A 256 9.53 -9.66 -10.80
CA ILE A 256 8.06 -9.69 -10.87
C ILE A 256 7.46 -8.54 -10.04
N ALA A 257 7.94 -8.33 -8.82
CA ALA A 257 7.50 -7.23 -7.96
C ALA A 257 7.70 -5.86 -8.63
N LEU A 258 8.86 -5.62 -9.23
CA LEU A 258 9.20 -4.36 -9.89
C LEU A 258 8.48 -4.18 -11.23
N GLU A 259 8.53 -5.17 -12.12
CA GLU A 259 8.11 -5.01 -13.53
C GLU A 259 6.63 -5.29 -13.79
N VAL A 260 5.94 -6.01 -12.89
CA VAL A 260 4.48 -6.13 -12.94
C VAL A 260 3.82 -5.01 -12.15
N PHE A 261 4.36 -4.67 -10.98
CA PHE A 261 3.65 -3.86 -9.99
C PHE A 261 4.32 -2.54 -9.58
N GLY A 262 5.59 -2.31 -9.91
CA GLY A 262 6.35 -1.14 -9.45
C GLY A 262 6.77 -1.19 -7.98
N LEU A 263 6.72 -2.38 -7.35
CA LEU A 263 7.11 -2.58 -5.97
C LEU A 263 8.64 -2.67 -5.84
N GLN A 264 9.24 -1.81 -5.03
CA GLN A 264 10.64 -1.91 -4.64
C GLN A 264 10.80 -2.86 -3.45
N THR A 265 11.72 -3.81 -3.56
CA THR A 265 12.06 -4.75 -2.49
C THR A 265 12.72 -4.01 -1.34
N VAL A 266 12.22 -4.23 -0.13
CA VAL A 266 12.82 -3.78 1.12
C VAL A 266 13.24 -5.01 1.91
N VAL A 267 14.48 -5.03 2.40
CA VAL A 267 14.98 -6.08 3.30
C VAL A 267 15.33 -5.41 4.64
N TRP A 268 16.41 -5.81 5.30
CA TRP A 268 16.89 -5.21 6.55
C TRP A 268 18.39 -5.39 6.69
N ASN A 269 19.04 -4.53 7.50
CA ASN A 269 20.44 -4.70 7.88
C ASN A 269 20.63 -4.97 9.37
N GLN A 270 19.61 -4.75 10.21
CA GLN A 270 19.54 -5.22 11.61
C GLN A 270 18.29 -6.08 11.83
N ASP A 271 18.43 -7.16 12.58
CA ASP A 271 17.39 -8.15 12.84
C ASP A 271 17.21 -8.31 14.35
N SER A 272 16.03 -8.01 14.87
CA SER A 272 15.80 -8.01 16.33
C SER A 272 15.72 -9.40 16.95
N GLU A 273 15.64 -10.47 16.13
CA GLU A 273 15.42 -11.86 16.55
C GLU A 273 14.16 -12.05 17.43
N ASP A 274 13.21 -11.12 17.35
CA ASP A 274 12.03 -11.02 18.22
C ASP A 274 11.05 -12.19 18.09
N TRP A 275 10.96 -12.78 16.89
CA TRP A 275 10.21 -14.01 16.58
C TRP A 275 10.61 -15.21 17.45
N ALA A 276 11.83 -15.24 18.01
CA ALA A 276 12.31 -16.21 18.99
C ALA A 276 12.71 -15.56 20.33
N GLY A 277 12.48 -14.25 20.48
CA GLY A 277 13.08 -13.41 21.50
C GLY A 277 12.39 -13.46 22.86
N THR A 278 13.20 -13.19 23.89
CA THR A 278 12.70 -12.68 25.18
C THR A 278 12.74 -11.14 25.16
N PRO A 279 11.95 -10.43 25.98
CA PRO A 279 12.04 -8.97 26.07
C PRO A 279 13.48 -8.48 26.27
N ALA A 280 14.24 -9.12 27.17
CA ALA A 280 15.62 -8.76 27.46
C ALA A 280 16.60 -9.03 26.30
N SER A 281 16.35 -10.04 25.44
CA SER A 281 17.20 -10.26 24.25
C SER A 281 16.88 -9.27 23.14
N ILE A 282 15.61 -8.88 22.97
CA ILE A 282 15.16 -7.87 21.99
C ILE A 282 15.66 -6.48 22.40
N GLU A 283 15.46 -6.08 23.67
CA GLU A 283 16.03 -4.84 24.22
C GLU A 283 17.56 -4.83 24.07
N SER A 284 18.23 -5.96 24.27
CA SER A 284 19.68 -6.09 24.03
C SER A 284 20.06 -5.98 22.55
N ALA A 285 19.26 -6.51 21.62
CA ALA A 285 19.47 -6.38 20.18
C ALA A 285 19.34 -4.91 19.76
N LEU A 286 18.21 -4.27 20.08
CA LEU A 286 17.97 -2.84 19.85
C LEU A 286 19.09 -1.97 20.44
N THR A 287 19.50 -2.23 21.69
CA THR A 287 20.62 -1.50 22.34
C THR A 287 21.94 -1.65 21.57
N LYS A 288 22.26 -2.83 21.04
CA LYS A 288 23.48 -3.04 20.21
C LYS A 288 23.42 -2.23 18.92
N PHE A 289 22.27 -2.19 18.25
CA PHE A 289 22.10 -1.44 16.99
C PHE A 289 22.39 0.05 17.19
N LEU A 290 21.97 0.61 18.34
CA LEU A 290 22.19 2.02 18.66
C LEU A 290 23.66 2.40 18.82
N ALA A 291 24.52 1.45 19.18
CA ALA A 291 25.97 1.63 19.30
C ALA A 291 26.74 1.47 17.98
N LEU A 292 26.08 1.10 16.88
CA LEU A 292 26.71 0.94 15.57
C LEU A 292 27.19 2.27 14.97
N PRO A 293 28.17 2.23 14.04
CA PRO A 293 28.48 3.37 13.18
C PRO A 293 27.23 3.89 12.47
N LYS A 294 27.08 5.21 12.39
CA LYS A 294 25.96 5.89 11.73
C LYS A 294 26.05 5.90 10.19
N THR A 295 26.88 5.04 9.61
CA THR A 295 26.98 4.82 8.17
C THR A 295 27.24 3.32 7.90
N PRO A 296 26.40 2.63 7.11
CA PRO A 296 25.11 3.12 6.59
C PRO A 296 24.08 3.41 7.71
N GLY A 297 22.93 3.96 7.35
CA GLY A 297 21.76 4.00 8.24
C GLY A 297 21.12 2.62 8.43
N LEU A 298 20.35 2.48 9.51
CA LEU A 298 19.78 1.19 9.91
C LEU A 298 18.38 1.00 9.33
N ILE A 299 18.09 -0.23 8.89
CA ILE A 299 16.74 -0.75 8.68
C ILE A 299 16.57 -1.94 9.62
N ILE A 300 15.58 -1.85 10.50
CA ILE A 300 15.29 -2.87 11.52
C ILE A 300 14.15 -3.78 11.05
N LEU A 301 14.28 -5.09 11.27
CA LEU A 301 13.18 -6.04 11.27
C LEU A 301 12.66 -6.26 12.70
N GLU A 302 11.37 -6.06 12.88
CA GLU A 302 10.56 -6.28 14.10
C GLU A 302 9.17 -6.76 13.64
N HIS A 303 8.42 -7.53 14.44
CA HIS A 303 7.10 -8.05 14.05
C HIS A 303 6.00 -7.60 15.03
N GLU A 304 4.90 -7.01 14.54
CA GLU A 304 3.85 -6.45 15.42
C GLU A 304 2.85 -7.49 15.96
N ILE A 305 3.15 -8.78 15.82
CA ILE A 305 2.29 -9.90 16.24
C ILE A 305 2.52 -10.36 17.69
N ALA A 306 3.61 -9.95 18.34
CA ALA A 306 3.95 -10.34 19.70
C ALA A 306 4.01 -9.14 20.65
N SER A 307 3.34 -9.24 21.81
CA SER A 307 3.37 -8.19 22.84
C SER A 307 4.74 -8.07 23.50
N VAL A 308 5.56 -9.13 23.41
CA VAL A 308 6.98 -9.12 23.76
C VAL A 308 7.75 -8.12 22.88
N THR A 309 7.59 -8.16 21.56
CA THR A 309 8.22 -7.19 20.63
C THR A 309 7.73 -5.78 20.89
N VAL A 310 6.41 -5.55 20.85
CA VAL A 310 5.84 -4.20 20.95
C VAL A 310 6.23 -3.53 22.28
N ASN A 311 6.23 -4.27 23.39
CA ASN A 311 6.69 -3.72 24.67
C ASN A 311 8.21 -3.48 24.71
N ALA A 312 9.04 -4.37 24.13
CA ALA A 312 10.49 -4.18 24.08
C ALA A 312 10.90 -2.96 23.24
N PHE A 313 10.23 -2.74 22.09
CA PHE A 313 10.38 -1.52 21.29
C PHE A 313 10.01 -0.27 22.09
N ILE A 314 8.87 -0.29 22.78
CA ILE A 314 8.41 0.83 23.64
C ILE A 314 9.43 1.14 24.75
N THR A 315 10.00 0.11 25.41
CA THR A 315 11.06 0.28 26.42
C THR A 315 12.34 0.87 25.82
N ALA A 316 12.74 0.41 24.63
CA ALA A 316 13.96 0.86 23.95
C ALA A 316 13.82 2.28 23.37
N TYR A 317 12.60 2.75 23.04
CA TYR A 317 12.37 3.98 22.28
C TYR A 317 13.10 5.24 22.81
N PRO A 318 13.11 5.54 24.12
CA PRO A 318 13.84 6.71 24.63
C PRO A 318 15.36 6.59 24.43
N GLN A 319 15.89 5.36 24.40
CA GLN A 319 17.30 5.09 24.11
C GLN A 319 17.60 5.30 22.62
N ILE A 320 16.68 4.93 21.73
CA ILE A 320 16.80 5.13 20.28
C ILE A 320 16.99 6.62 19.97
N GLN A 321 16.15 7.48 20.56
CA GLN A 321 16.26 8.93 20.45
C GLN A 321 17.55 9.46 21.12
N ALA A 322 17.86 9.02 22.35
CA ALA A 322 19.03 9.49 23.10
C ALA A 322 20.39 9.12 22.45
N ALA A 323 20.45 8.04 21.67
CA ALA A 323 21.64 7.61 20.94
C ALA A 323 21.98 8.48 19.71
N GLY A 324 21.23 9.58 19.49
CA GLY A 324 21.50 10.55 18.42
C GLY A 324 21.23 10.02 17.01
N TRP A 325 20.42 8.97 16.89
CA TRP A 325 19.87 8.52 15.61
C TRP A 325 18.63 9.35 15.26
N LYS A 326 18.44 9.65 13.97
CA LYS A 326 17.18 10.22 13.50
C LYS A 326 16.18 9.08 13.31
N PHE A 327 15.25 8.91 14.25
CA PHE A 327 14.13 7.99 14.06
C PHE A 327 13.23 8.46 12.90
N MET A 328 12.84 7.53 12.03
CA MET A 328 11.87 7.73 10.94
C MET A 328 11.16 6.41 10.61
N SER A 329 9.98 6.47 10.00
CA SER A 329 9.46 5.33 9.27
C SER A 329 10.36 5.03 8.05
N LEU A 330 10.49 3.76 7.68
CA LEU A 330 11.28 3.35 6.54
C LEU A 330 10.85 4.02 5.24
N ALA A 331 9.55 4.05 4.96
CA ALA A 331 9.00 4.65 3.75
C ALA A 331 9.28 6.16 3.64
N LYS A 332 9.39 6.87 4.78
CA LYS A 332 9.77 8.29 4.84
C LYS A 332 11.29 8.50 4.79
N ALA A 333 12.09 7.51 5.18
CA ALA A 333 13.55 7.56 5.15
C ALA A 333 14.16 7.43 3.74
N VAL A 334 13.51 6.67 2.85
CA VAL A 334 14.04 6.32 1.51
C VAL A 334 13.28 7.02 0.37
N ASN A 335 13.88 7.12 -0.82
CA ASN A 335 13.29 7.69 -2.04
C ASN A 335 12.53 9.02 -1.85
N ASN A 336 13.18 10.02 -1.22
CA ASN A 336 12.59 11.33 -0.91
C ASN A 336 11.32 11.25 -0.05
N GLY A 337 11.15 10.17 0.71
CA GLY A 337 10.08 9.96 1.66
C GLY A 337 8.69 9.68 1.08
N ALA A 338 8.64 9.18 -0.16
CA ALA A 338 7.39 8.87 -0.84
C ALA A 338 6.93 7.42 -0.54
N THR A 339 5.81 7.27 0.19
CA THR A 339 5.29 5.96 0.61
C THR A 339 4.53 5.22 -0.48
N TYR A 340 3.73 5.92 -1.28
CA TYR A 340 2.86 5.33 -2.31
C TYR A 340 3.31 5.74 -3.71
N GLN A 341 3.17 4.85 -4.70
CA GLN A 341 3.54 5.13 -6.09
C GLN A 341 2.79 6.35 -6.67
N ASN A 342 1.64 6.67 -6.07
CA ASN A 342 0.72 7.71 -6.48
C ASN A 342 0.40 8.76 -5.39
N ALA A 343 1.03 8.70 -4.21
CA ALA A 343 0.84 9.67 -3.12
C ALA A 343 2.09 9.77 -2.23
N GLN A 344 2.41 10.96 -1.73
CA GLN A 344 3.59 11.12 -0.86
C GLN A 344 3.42 10.36 0.48
N SER A 345 2.24 10.40 1.11
CA SER A 345 1.92 9.70 2.36
C SER A 345 0.45 9.24 2.45
N SER A 346 0.12 8.50 3.51
CA SER A 346 -1.25 8.11 3.89
C SER A 346 -2.14 9.32 4.18
N THR A 347 -1.56 10.37 4.76
CA THR A 347 -2.20 11.67 5.06
C THR A 347 -2.19 12.69 3.92
N SER A 348 -1.52 12.41 2.79
CA SER A 348 -1.33 13.41 1.73
C SER A 348 -2.61 13.65 0.93
N ASP A 349 -2.92 14.94 0.71
CA ASP A 349 -4.04 15.46 -0.09
C ASP A 349 -3.85 15.28 -1.61
N ASP A 350 -2.67 14.84 -2.06
CA ASP A 350 -2.32 14.59 -3.48
C ASP A 350 -3.06 13.39 -4.11
N VAL A 351 -3.99 12.79 -3.36
CA VAL A 351 -4.92 11.76 -3.81
C VAL A 351 -6.23 12.37 -4.32
N VAL A 352 -6.88 13.30 -3.58
CA VAL A 352 -8.08 14.07 -4.03
C VAL A 352 -8.30 15.36 -3.22
N LYS A 353 -8.46 16.49 -3.91
CA LYS A 353 -9.44 17.56 -3.59
C LYS A 353 -9.91 18.24 -4.92
N ALA A 354 -11.06 17.85 -5.51
CA ALA A 354 -11.75 18.41 -6.72
C ALA A 354 -13.30 18.40 -6.53
N ASP A 355 -14.22 19.30 -6.93
CA ASP A 355 -14.37 20.64 -7.61
C ASP A 355 -14.47 20.83 -9.14
N ILE A 356 -15.42 21.73 -9.50
CA ILE A 356 -15.26 23.10 -10.09
C ILE A 356 -16.51 23.93 -9.70
N ILE A 357 -16.40 25.22 -9.33
CA ILE A 357 -17.58 26.10 -9.16
C ILE A 357 -18.08 26.59 -10.53
N LEU A 358 -19.16 25.99 -11.02
CA LEU A 358 -19.92 26.51 -12.16
C LEU A 358 -20.95 27.55 -11.72
N GLY A 359 -20.49 28.79 -11.53
CA GLY A 359 -21.38 29.94 -11.30
C GLY A 359 -22.21 30.28 -12.54
N LEU A 360 -23.52 30.04 -12.48
CA LEU A 360 -24.49 30.55 -13.45
C LEU A 360 -25.04 31.90 -13.02
N SER A 361 -25.44 32.71 -14.00
CA SER A 361 -25.97 34.09 -13.91
C SER A 361 -24.92 35.21 -13.81
N SER A 362 -25.03 36.33 -14.53
CA SER A 362 -25.94 36.63 -15.66
C SER A 362 -25.53 37.91 -16.41
N THR A 363 -25.57 37.85 -17.74
CA THR A 363 -25.87 38.94 -18.71
C THR A 363 -25.04 40.24 -18.73
N SER A 364 -24.74 40.68 -19.96
CA SER A 364 -24.28 42.02 -20.38
C SER A 364 -22.84 42.41 -19.99
N SER A 365 -22.11 43.18 -20.79
CA SER A 365 -22.22 43.44 -22.24
C SER A 365 -20.87 43.93 -22.77
N MET A 366 -20.53 43.66 -24.03
CA MET A 366 -19.38 44.31 -24.67
C MET A 366 -19.67 44.65 -26.13
N SER A 367 -19.41 45.90 -26.47
CA SER A 367 -19.74 46.52 -27.75
C SER A 367 -18.81 46.05 -28.87
N THR A 368 -19.36 45.73 -30.03
CA THR A 368 -18.63 45.79 -31.31
C THR A 368 -19.04 47.07 -32.03
N SER A 369 -18.05 47.82 -32.53
CA SER A 369 -18.29 49.13 -33.15
C SER A 369 -18.86 48.98 -34.55
N SER A 370 -19.77 49.86 -34.94
CA SER A 370 -20.42 49.84 -36.25
C SER A 370 -19.64 50.67 -37.27
N THR A 371 -19.66 50.24 -38.53
CA THR A 371 -19.30 51.10 -39.67
C THR A 371 -20.12 50.67 -40.89
N LEU A 372 -20.76 51.63 -41.54
CA LEU A 372 -21.58 51.44 -42.74
C LEU A 372 -20.67 51.63 -43.98
N THR A 373 -20.84 50.94 -45.11
CA THR A 373 -21.90 51.20 -46.11
C THR A 373 -21.86 50.13 -47.24
N PRO A 374 -22.89 50.04 -48.11
CA PRO A 374 -23.13 48.86 -48.96
C PRO A 374 -22.77 49.02 -50.45
N THR A 375 -22.81 47.93 -51.23
CA THR A 375 -23.15 47.89 -52.67
C THR A 375 -23.68 46.49 -53.09
N SER A 376 -24.58 46.50 -54.07
CA SER A 376 -25.17 45.45 -54.96
C SER A 376 -24.25 44.26 -55.35
N SER A 377 -24.66 43.11 -55.92
CA SER A 377 -25.93 42.45 -56.35
C SER A 377 -25.58 41.08 -57.03
N SER A 378 -26.44 40.08 -57.31
CA SER A 378 -27.78 39.61 -56.87
C SER A 378 -28.11 38.29 -57.61
N THR A 379 -29.23 37.60 -57.29
CA THR A 379 -29.96 36.57 -58.12
C THR A 379 -29.19 35.26 -58.47
N THR A 380 -29.75 34.04 -58.63
CA THR A 380 -31.14 33.51 -58.64
C THR A 380 -31.20 31.98 -58.36
N SER A 381 -32.41 31.45 -58.11
CA SER A 381 -33.01 30.10 -58.34
C SER A 381 -32.31 29.08 -59.31
N SER A 382 -32.52 27.74 -59.30
CA SER A 382 -33.39 26.78 -58.54
C SER A 382 -33.21 25.31 -59.00
N SER A 383 -33.80 24.32 -58.28
CA SER A 383 -34.12 22.91 -58.72
C SER A 383 -32.92 21.93 -58.86
N ALA A 384 -32.92 20.66 -58.39
CA ALA A 384 -33.78 19.47 -58.60
C ALA A 384 -33.49 18.73 -59.95
N THR A 385 -33.52 17.38 -60.12
CA THR A 385 -34.31 16.31 -59.45
C THR A 385 -33.79 14.85 -59.73
N THR A 386 -34.24 13.85 -58.94
CA THR A 386 -34.52 12.40 -59.26
C THR A 386 -33.45 11.29 -59.52
N GLY A 387 -33.80 10.04 -59.11
CA GLY A 387 -33.19 8.72 -59.44
C GLY A 387 -32.66 7.96 -58.20
N THR A 388 -33.28 6.94 -57.55
CA THR A 388 -34.12 5.77 -57.95
C THR A 388 -33.29 4.72 -58.72
N SER A 389 -33.19 3.41 -58.37
CA SER A 389 -34.18 2.46 -57.81
C SER A 389 -33.57 1.25 -57.03
N SER A 390 -34.41 0.49 -56.31
CA SER A 390 -34.18 -0.89 -55.78
C SER A 390 -34.93 -1.93 -56.69
N PRO A 391 -35.26 -3.23 -56.36
CA PRO A 391 -35.18 -4.02 -55.11
C PRO A 391 -34.87 -5.56 -55.21
N THR A 392 -35.02 -6.28 -54.07
CA THR A 392 -35.23 -7.76 -53.90
C THR A 392 -34.06 -8.73 -54.20
N SER A 393 -33.94 -9.93 -53.60
CA SER A 393 -34.97 -10.86 -53.09
C SER A 393 -34.60 -11.68 -51.82
N THR A 394 -35.58 -12.45 -51.32
CA THR A 394 -35.58 -13.21 -50.03
C THR A 394 -35.16 -14.68 -50.17
N THR A 395 -34.68 -15.31 -49.09
CA THR A 395 -35.07 -16.72 -48.76
C THR A 395 -34.89 -17.05 -47.27
N THR A 396 -35.70 -17.98 -46.77
CA THR A 396 -35.74 -18.45 -45.37
C THR A 396 -35.52 -19.96 -45.29
N ASN A 397 -34.99 -20.46 -44.16
CA ASN A 397 -35.56 -21.66 -43.53
C ASN A 397 -35.12 -21.84 -42.06
N GLN A 398 -35.93 -22.62 -41.32
CA GLN A 398 -35.65 -23.12 -39.96
C GLN A 398 -35.09 -24.58 -40.06
N ASN A 399 -34.78 -25.37 -39.03
CA ASN A 399 -35.47 -25.56 -37.74
C ASN A 399 -34.71 -26.50 -36.78
N LEU A 400 -35.20 -26.59 -35.53
CA LEU A 400 -35.07 -27.67 -34.52
C LEU A 400 -33.72 -27.94 -33.81
N ALA A 401 -33.83 -28.02 -32.48
CA ALA A 401 -32.91 -28.72 -31.57
C ALA A 401 -33.42 -30.16 -31.30
N PRO A 402 -32.76 -30.94 -30.41
CA PRO A 402 -33.41 -31.14 -29.11
C PRO A 402 -32.48 -31.18 -27.87
N THR A 403 -33.12 -31.13 -26.71
CA THR A 403 -32.60 -31.05 -25.32
C THR A 403 -31.94 -32.33 -24.80
N THR A 404 -31.00 -32.22 -23.84
CA THR A 404 -30.93 -33.14 -22.66
C THR A 404 -30.07 -32.60 -21.52
N THR A 405 -30.55 -32.80 -20.27
CA THR A 405 -29.91 -32.60 -18.95
C THR A 405 -30.68 -33.49 -17.94
N PRO A 406 -30.32 -33.60 -16.64
CA PRO A 406 -29.08 -33.24 -15.93
C PRO A 406 -28.46 -34.44 -15.17
N THR A 407 -27.39 -34.22 -14.41
CA THR A 407 -27.19 -34.93 -13.12
C THR A 407 -26.33 -34.10 -12.17
N SER A 408 -26.55 -34.24 -10.86
CA SER A 408 -25.80 -33.55 -9.81
C SER A 408 -25.29 -34.54 -8.76
N SER A 409 -24.17 -34.20 -8.12
CA SER A 409 -23.71 -34.78 -6.85
C SER A 409 -22.70 -33.84 -6.22
N GLY A 410 -22.86 -33.56 -4.93
CA GLY A 410 -21.93 -32.74 -4.16
C GLY A 410 -21.47 -33.48 -2.91
N ALA A 411 -20.25 -33.18 -2.46
CA ALA A 411 -19.72 -33.68 -1.19
C ALA A 411 -18.92 -32.56 -0.51
N ALA A 412 -19.47 -31.99 0.56
CA ALA A 412 -18.77 -31.01 1.38
C ALA A 412 -18.07 -31.74 2.54
N LEU A 413 -16.74 -31.68 2.61
CA LEU A 413 -15.98 -32.16 3.76
C LEU A 413 -15.73 -31.01 4.74
N ARG A 414 -16.27 -31.14 5.95
CA ARG A 414 -15.92 -30.26 7.09
C ARG A 414 -14.59 -30.72 7.69
N ALA A 415 -13.58 -29.86 7.66
CA ALA A 415 -12.35 -30.06 8.44
C ALA A 415 -12.52 -29.43 9.84
N THR A 416 -12.83 -30.25 10.84
CA THR A 416 -12.92 -29.80 12.24
C THR A 416 -11.52 -29.67 12.84
N ARG A 417 -11.14 -28.48 13.33
CA ARG A 417 -9.91 -28.33 14.14
C ARG A 417 -10.05 -29.08 15.46
N ILE A 418 -9.12 -29.99 15.73
CA ILE A 418 -8.88 -30.51 17.08
C ILE A 418 -7.67 -29.77 17.65
N LEU A 419 -7.85 -29.11 18.79
CA LEU A 419 -6.71 -28.67 19.61
C LEU A 419 -6.06 -29.90 20.25
N THR A 420 -4.74 -30.00 20.19
CA THR A 420 -3.99 -30.91 21.06
C THR A 420 -2.79 -30.16 21.59
N LEU A 421 -2.93 -29.71 22.84
CA LEU A 421 -1.88 -29.01 23.58
C LEU A 421 -0.98 -30.06 24.25
N CYS A 422 0.25 -30.22 23.77
CA CYS A 422 1.27 -30.96 24.48
C CYS A 422 2.65 -30.45 24.07
N GLY A 423 3.36 -29.80 24.98
CA GLY A 423 4.76 -29.40 24.80
C GLY A 423 5.68 -30.35 25.56
N ILE A 424 6.93 -30.45 25.11
CA ILE A 424 8.06 -31.00 25.88
C ILE A 424 9.35 -30.31 25.41
N LEU A 425 10.28 -30.14 26.35
CA LEU A 425 11.60 -29.55 26.14
C LEU A 425 12.43 -30.29 25.06
N SER A 426 13.25 -29.54 24.32
CA SER A 426 14.65 -29.94 24.10
C SER A 426 15.53 -28.71 23.85
N THR A 427 16.63 -28.64 24.59
CA THR A 427 17.72 -27.69 24.39
C THR A 427 18.60 -28.12 23.22
N ALA A 428 19.00 -27.17 22.36
CA ALA A 428 20.08 -27.35 21.40
C ALA A 428 20.95 -26.08 21.36
N ILE A 429 22.28 -26.26 21.46
CA ILE A 429 23.27 -25.18 21.45
C ILE A 429 24.22 -25.41 20.28
N PHE A 430 24.19 -24.54 19.26
CA PHE A 430 25.31 -24.23 18.36
C PHE A 430 25.09 -22.77 17.90
N LEU A 431 26.02 -21.81 18.00
CA LEU A 431 27.45 -21.70 17.61
C LEU A 431 27.70 -21.64 16.10
N PHE A 432 28.62 -20.72 15.73
CA PHE A 432 29.06 -20.29 14.39
C PHE A 432 28.13 -19.31 13.64
N SER A 433 28.65 -18.35 12.87
CA SER A 433 29.93 -17.59 12.97
C SER A 433 29.94 -16.42 12.00
#